data_AF-A0A7K1AUJ7-F1
#
_entry.id   AF-A0A7K1AUJ7-F1
#
_cell.length_a   1.000
_cell.length_b   1.000
_cell.length_c   1.000
_cell.angle_alpha   90.00
_cell.angle_beta   90.00
_cell.angle_gamma   90.00
#
_symmetry.space_group_name_H-M   'P 1'
#
loop_
_entity.id
_entity.type
_entity.pdbx_description
1 polymer ?
#
loop_
_entity_poly.entity_id
_entity_poly.type
_entity_poly.pdbx_seq_one_letter_code
_entity_poly.pdbx_strand_id
1 'polypeptide(L)'
;MKFTVEQSALTDGVNWVSRSLSTRPIKTELLGIVIDATGNEVFLSASDLETASKAHFQAEVKEPGKVLVPGKLLAEISRSLPNKPITFVLDGTRVSVTSGSAKFTLPTLSVDEYPNLPELPDSTGTVSSDTFATAVAQVAIAAGRDDS
;
A
#
# COMPACT_ATOMS: atom_id res chain seq x y z
N MET A 1 5.74 6.21 -15.44
CA MET A 1 6.02 6.04 -13.99
C MET A 1 7.29 5.22 -13.83
N LYS A 2 8.29 5.77 -13.14
CA LYS A 2 9.57 5.12 -12.87
C LYS A 2 10.17 5.67 -11.59
N PHE A 3 10.46 4.81 -10.62
CA PHE A 3 11.10 5.22 -9.37
C PHE A 3 12.01 4.12 -8.82
N THR A 4 12.94 4.50 -7.94
CA THR A 4 13.81 3.59 -7.19
C THR A 4 13.67 3.82 -5.69
N VAL A 5 13.60 2.75 -4.91
CA VAL A 5 13.40 2.78 -3.46
C VAL A 5 14.23 1.69 -2.76
N GLU A 6 14.56 1.91 -1.49
CA GLU A 6 15.14 0.87 -0.63
C GLU A 6 14.13 -0.23 -0.29
N GLN A 7 14.65 -1.45 -0.10
CA GLN A 7 13.80 -2.63 0.13
C GLN A 7 12.97 -2.54 1.41
N SER A 8 13.55 -2.02 2.49
CA SER A 8 12.88 -1.90 3.78
C SER A 8 11.70 -0.94 3.72
N ALA A 9 11.91 0.26 3.17
CA ALA A 9 10.87 1.28 3.02
C ALA A 9 9.68 0.78 2.18
N LEU A 10 9.95 0.10 1.05
CA LEU A 10 8.89 -0.52 0.26
C LEU A 10 8.15 -1.58 1.07
N THR A 11 8.88 -2.48 1.73
CA THR A 11 8.28 -3.62 2.44
C THR A 11 7.41 -3.15 3.59
N ASP A 12 7.86 -2.17 4.36
CA ASP A 12 7.10 -1.57 5.45
C ASP A 12 5.83 -0.87 4.95
N GLY A 13 5.96 -0.05 3.90
CA GLY A 13 4.82 0.64 3.29
C GLY A 13 3.78 -0.34 2.72
N VAL A 14 4.23 -1.35 1.97
CA VAL A 14 3.35 -2.38 1.39
C VAL A 14 2.67 -3.22 2.48
N ASN A 15 3.41 -3.64 3.51
CA ASN A 15 2.84 -4.41 4.62
C ASN A 15 1.81 -3.59 5.41
N TRP A 16 2.03 -2.27 5.55
CA TRP A 16 1.07 -1.38 6.20
C TRP A 16 -0.24 -1.31 5.42
N VAL A 17 -0.19 -0.98 4.13
CA VAL A 17 -1.42 -0.78 3.35
C VAL A 17 -2.14 -2.09 3.04
N SER A 18 -1.41 -3.21 2.96
CA SER A 18 -2.02 -4.52 2.68
C SER A 18 -3.02 -4.96 3.76
N ARG A 19 -3.01 -4.36 4.95
CA ARG A 19 -3.96 -4.65 6.04
C ARG A 19 -5.39 -4.20 5.74
N SER A 20 -5.58 -3.22 4.86
CA SER A 20 -6.90 -2.75 4.41
C SER A 20 -7.39 -3.43 3.14
N LEU A 21 -6.69 -4.47 2.65
CA LEU A 21 -7.15 -5.24 1.50
C LEU A 21 -8.18 -6.28 1.95
N SER A 22 -9.36 -6.26 1.33
CA SER A 22 -10.37 -7.29 1.55
C SER A 22 -9.89 -8.65 1.04
N THR A 23 -10.20 -9.72 1.79
CA THR A 23 -9.94 -11.09 1.34
C THR A 23 -10.99 -11.58 0.32
N ARG A 24 -12.16 -10.94 0.28
CA ARG A 24 -13.29 -11.23 -0.62
C ARG A 24 -13.92 -9.92 -1.10
N PRO A 25 -13.24 -9.17 -1.98
CA PRO A 25 -13.76 -7.87 -2.41
C PRO A 25 -14.95 -8.03 -3.35
N ILE A 26 -15.84 -7.04 -3.29
CA ILE A 26 -17.04 -6.95 -4.14
C ILE A 26 -16.68 -6.54 -5.57
N LYS A 27 -15.53 -5.88 -5.75
CA LYS A 27 -15.02 -5.41 -7.05
C LYS A 27 -13.52 -5.68 -7.20
N THR A 28 -13.05 -5.90 -8.43
CA THR A 28 -11.68 -6.34 -8.72
C THR A 28 -10.63 -5.28 -8.37
N GLU A 29 -10.93 -3.99 -8.57
CA GLU A 29 -10.06 -2.87 -8.26
C GLU A 29 -9.71 -2.77 -6.77
N LEU A 30 -10.58 -3.28 -5.88
CA LEU A 30 -10.34 -3.33 -4.43
C LEU A 30 -9.35 -4.43 -4.01
N LEU A 31 -8.92 -5.29 -4.94
CA LEU A 31 -7.77 -6.19 -4.71
C LEU A 31 -6.43 -5.44 -4.77
N GLY A 32 -6.44 -4.20 -5.27
CA GLY A 32 -5.24 -3.50 -5.65
C GLY A 32 -4.69 -2.56 -4.58
N ILE A 33 -3.37 -2.37 -4.63
CA ILE A 33 -2.67 -1.25 -4.00
C ILE A 33 -2.44 -0.20 -5.09
N VAL A 34 -2.88 1.03 -4.82
CA VAL A 34 -2.52 2.19 -5.64
C VAL A 34 -1.09 2.59 -5.29
N ILE A 35 -0.26 2.77 -6.31
CA ILE A 35 1.08 3.36 -6.23
C ILE A 35 1.00 4.72 -6.92
N ASP A 36 1.30 5.79 -6.20
CA ASP A 36 1.37 7.15 -6.73
C ASP A 36 2.77 7.70 -6.49
N ALA A 37 3.57 7.77 -7.56
CA ALA A 37 4.92 8.31 -7.53
C ALA A 37 4.88 9.77 -7.99
N THR A 38 5.10 10.69 -7.06
CA THR A 38 5.00 12.13 -7.30
C THR A 38 6.05 12.90 -6.49
N GLY A 39 6.73 13.85 -7.13
CA GLY A 39 7.83 14.58 -6.48
C GLY A 39 8.99 13.64 -6.13
N ASN A 40 9.40 13.62 -4.85
CA ASN A 40 10.44 12.73 -4.33
C ASN A 40 9.87 11.61 -3.43
N GLU A 41 8.57 11.36 -3.53
CA GLU A 41 7.87 10.41 -2.67
C GLU A 41 7.01 9.45 -3.49
N VAL A 42 6.77 8.30 -2.89
CA VAL A 42 5.77 7.34 -3.36
C VAL A 42 4.74 7.17 -2.27
N PHE A 43 3.47 7.35 -2.64
CA PHE A 43 2.32 7.07 -1.80
C PHE A 43 1.74 5.72 -2.19
N LEU A 44 1.50 4.89 -1.19
CA LEU A 44 0.77 3.65 -1.31
C LEU A 44 -0.59 3.79 -0.64
N SER A 45 -1.64 3.26 -1.26
CA SER A 45 -2.94 3.19 -0.61
C SER A 45 -3.74 1.95 -0.97
N ALA A 46 -4.50 1.46 0.00
CA ALA A 46 -5.43 0.34 -0.14
C ALA A 46 -6.72 0.63 0.64
N SER A 47 -7.82 -0.02 0.25
CA SER A 47 -9.14 0.17 0.84
C SER A 47 -10.04 -1.01 0.52
N ASP A 48 -10.91 -1.34 1.47
CA ASP A 48 -12.03 -2.27 1.31
C ASP A 48 -13.40 -1.57 1.37
N LEU A 49 -13.41 -0.24 1.27
CA LEU A 49 -14.56 0.67 1.43
C LEU A 49 -15.03 0.91 2.87
N GLU A 50 -14.59 0.10 3.83
CA GLU A 50 -14.86 0.32 5.27
C GLU A 50 -13.65 0.96 5.95
N THR A 51 -12.46 0.46 5.61
CA THR A 51 -11.18 0.94 6.07
C THR A 51 -10.31 1.33 4.88
N ALA A 52 -9.52 2.38 5.06
CA ALA A 52 -8.50 2.78 4.10
C ALA A 52 -7.19 3.03 4.83
N SER A 53 -6.09 2.60 4.22
CA SER A 53 -4.75 2.87 4.72
C SER A 53 -3.91 3.55 3.65
N LYS A 54 -3.07 4.48 4.11
CA LYS A 54 -2.07 5.15 3.30
C LYS A 54 -0.70 5.01 3.98
N ALA A 55 0.33 4.82 3.17
CA ALA A 55 1.72 4.92 3.59
C ALA A 55 2.48 5.76 2.56
N HIS A 56 3.57 6.40 2.97
CA HIS A 56 4.47 7.07 2.05
C HIS A 56 5.92 6.82 2.46
N PHE A 57 6.81 6.92 1.48
CA PHE A 57 8.24 6.86 1.69
C PHE A 57 8.98 7.66 0.62
N GLN A 58 10.19 8.08 0.95
CA GLN A 58 11.10 8.74 0.03
C GLN A 58 11.59 7.77 -1.05
N ALA A 59 11.63 8.25 -2.30
CA ALA A 59 12.08 7.48 -3.45
C ALA A 59 12.71 8.40 -4.51
N GLU A 60 13.64 7.86 -5.28
CA GLU A 60 14.16 8.54 -6.48
C GLU A 60 13.15 8.37 -7.63
N VAL A 61 12.21 9.31 -7.76
CA VAL A 61 11.22 9.31 -8.84
C VAL A 61 11.82 9.97 -10.09
N LYS A 62 11.96 9.19 -11.17
CA LYS A 62 12.45 9.67 -12.48
C LYS A 62 11.31 10.08 -13.39
N GLU A 63 10.20 9.35 -13.32
CA GLU A 63 9.00 9.64 -14.08
C GLU A 63 7.82 9.52 -13.14
N PRO A 64 7.05 10.60 -12.91
CA PRO A 64 5.87 10.52 -12.07
C PRO A 64 4.81 9.61 -12.71
N GLY A 65 3.84 9.22 -11.90
CA GLY A 65 2.65 8.53 -12.38
C GLY A 65 1.99 7.68 -11.32
N LYS A 66 0.79 7.23 -11.66
CA LYS A 66 -0.09 6.50 -10.77
C LYS A 66 -0.52 5.19 -11.42
N VAL A 67 -0.53 4.11 -10.66
CA VAL A 67 -0.94 2.79 -11.13
C VAL A 67 -1.61 1.98 -10.03
N LEU A 68 -2.53 1.10 -10.40
CA LEU A 68 -3.12 0.12 -9.50
C LEU A 68 -2.54 -1.25 -9.83
N VAL A 69 -2.03 -1.97 -8.82
CA VAL A 69 -1.46 -3.32 -8.99
C VAL A 69 -2.05 -4.31 -7.99
N PRO A 70 -2.12 -5.62 -8.27
CA PRO A 70 -2.63 -6.61 -7.32
C PRO A 70 -1.86 -6.58 -5.99
N GLY A 71 -2.55 -6.21 -4.91
CA GLY A 71 -1.90 -5.87 -3.64
C GLY A 71 -1.24 -7.07 -2.95
N LYS A 72 -1.93 -8.22 -2.94
CA LYS A 72 -1.37 -9.47 -2.38
C LYS A 72 -0.09 -9.90 -3.08
N LEU A 73 -0.07 -9.83 -4.42
CA LEU A 73 1.11 -10.17 -5.20
C LEU A 73 2.26 -9.18 -4.96
N LEU A 74 1.95 -7.88 -4.86
CA LEU A 74 2.96 -6.88 -4.49
C LEU A 74 3.55 -7.15 -3.09
N ALA A 75 2.72 -7.55 -2.13
CA ALA A 75 3.16 -7.90 -0.77
C ALA A 75 4.03 -9.16 -0.70
N GLU A 76 3.74 -10.16 -1.54
CA GLU A 76 4.60 -11.34 -1.67
C GLU A 76 5.93 -10.98 -2.32
N ILE A 77 5.90 -10.19 -3.40
CA ILE A 77 7.11 -9.73 -4.09
C ILE A 77 8.00 -8.92 -3.14
N SER A 78 7.45 -7.94 -2.41
CA SER A 78 8.24 -7.05 -1.52
C SER A 78 9.03 -7.84 -0.47
N ARG A 79 8.44 -8.90 0.09
CA ARG A 79 9.10 -9.79 1.06
C ARG A 79 10.16 -10.70 0.44
N SER A 80 10.06 -11.01 -0.85
CA SER A 80 10.99 -11.90 -1.55
C SER A 80 12.20 -11.18 -2.16
N LEU A 81 12.15 -9.84 -2.27
CA LEU A 81 13.23 -9.05 -2.87
C LEU A 81 14.47 -9.02 -1.96
N PRO A 82 15.68 -9.06 -2.53
CA PRO A 82 16.90 -8.93 -1.76
C PRO A 82 17.04 -7.51 -1.19
N ASN A 83 17.85 -7.36 -0.13
CA ASN A 83 18.16 -6.06 0.46
C ASN A 83 19.10 -5.23 -0.46
N LYS A 84 18.54 -4.74 -1.56
CA LYS A 84 19.16 -3.90 -2.60
C LYS A 84 18.11 -2.92 -3.13
N PRO A 85 18.52 -1.79 -3.73
CA PRO A 85 17.60 -0.85 -4.35
C PRO A 85 16.67 -1.53 -5.36
N ILE A 86 15.38 -1.17 -5.29
CA ILE A 86 14.31 -1.73 -6.11
C ILE A 86 13.84 -0.66 -7.09
N THR A 87 13.88 -0.97 -8.38
CA THR A 87 13.35 -0.10 -9.43
C THR A 87 11.99 -0.60 -9.90
N PHE A 88 11.02 0.30 -9.92
CA PHE A 88 9.71 0.12 -10.54
C PHE A 88 9.67 0.86 -11.87
N VAL A 89 9.13 0.22 -12.91
CA VAL A 89 8.89 0.83 -14.22
C VAL A 89 7.51 0.41 -14.72
N LEU A 90 6.65 1.39 -15.01
CA LEU A 90 5.40 1.17 -15.73
C LEU A 90 5.67 1.19 -17.23
N ASP A 91 5.37 0.08 -17.90
CA ASP A 91 5.47 -0.08 -19.36
C ASP A 91 4.13 -0.59 -19.90
N GLY A 92 3.37 0.32 -20.51
CA GLY A 92 2.00 0.06 -20.95
C GLY A 92 1.09 -0.38 -19.79
N THR A 93 0.70 -1.66 -19.82
CA THR A 93 -0.22 -2.29 -18.84
C THR A 93 0.50 -3.20 -17.84
N ARG A 94 1.82 -3.06 -17.70
CA ARG A 94 2.63 -3.89 -16.80
C ARG A 94 3.59 -3.05 -16.00
N VAL A 95 3.83 -3.47 -14.75
CA VAL A 95 4.84 -2.88 -13.88
C VAL A 95 5.97 -3.88 -13.70
N SER A 96 7.16 -3.52 -14.17
CA SER A 96 8.40 -4.25 -13.92
C SER A 96 8.97 -3.85 -12.56
N VAL A 97 9.35 -4.83 -11.75
CA VAL A 97 9.98 -4.65 -10.44
C VAL A 97 11.32 -5.39 -10.47
N THR A 98 12.42 -4.65 -10.35
CA THR A 98 13.78 -5.20 -10.46
C THR A 98 14.61 -4.85 -9.23
N SER A 99 15.32 -5.82 -8.67
CA SER A 99 16.32 -5.61 -7.60
C SER A 99 17.48 -6.59 -7.77
N GLY A 100 18.66 -6.07 -8.13
CA GLY A 100 19.79 -6.92 -8.51
C GLY A 100 19.45 -7.86 -9.68
N SER A 101 19.56 -9.18 -9.46
CA SER A 101 19.19 -10.21 -10.44
C SER A 101 17.70 -10.60 -10.39
N ALA A 102 16.96 -10.20 -9.36
CA ALA A 102 15.54 -10.50 -9.23
C ALA A 102 14.72 -9.59 -10.14
N LYS A 103 13.79 -10.18 -10.89
CA LYS A 103 12.89 -9.48 -11.80
C LYS A 103 11.49 -10.07 -11.69
N PHE A 104 10.51 -9.21 -11.45
CA PHE A 104 9.10 -9.54 -11.42
C PHE A 104 8.33 -8.63 -12.35
N THR A 105 7.18 -9.10 -12.82
CA THR A 105 6.27 -8.29 -13.64
C THR A 105 4.86 -8.43 -13.12
N LEU A 106 4.29 -7.31 -12.68
CA LEU A 106 2.92 -7.19 -12.21
C LEU A 106 2.01 -6.75 -13.37
N PRO A 107 0.80 -7.32 -13.52
CA PRO A 107 -0.23 -6.69 -14.34
C PRO A 107 -0.76 -5.44 -13.64
N THR A 108 -1.28 -4.49 -14.42
CA THR A 108 -2.01 -3.33 -13.88
C THR A 108 -3.51 -3.61 -13.84
N LEU A 109 -4.20 -3.00 -12.88
CA LEU A 109 -5.65 -2.91 -12.82
C LEU A 109 -6.10 -1.50 -13.24
N SER A 110 -7.39 -1.31 -13.50
CA SER A 110 -7.94 0.01 -13.85
C SER A 110 -7.88 0.95 -12.65
N VAL A 111 -7.00 1.95 -12.69
CA VAL A 111 -6.89 2.94 -11.61
C VAL A 111 -8.09 3.89 -11.57
N ASP A 112 -8.75 4.11 -12.71
CA ASP A 112 -9.90 5.01 -12.84
C ASP A 112 -11.17 4.47 -12.17
N GLU A 113 -11.23 3.15 -11.97
CA GLU A 113 -12.31 2.48 -11.23
C GLU A 113 -12.06 2.48 -9.72
N TYR A 114 -10.84 2.77 -9.28
CA TYR A 114 -10.49 2.79 -7.86
C TYR A 114 -11.19 3.95 -7.15
N PRO A 115 -11.84 3.72 -5.99
CA PRO A 115 -12.58 4.76 -5.30
C PRO A 115 -11.66 5.87 -4.81
N ASN A 116 -12.20 7.10 -4.79
CA ASN A 116 -11.56 8.18 -4.05
C ASN A 116 -11.62 7.86 -2.56
N LEU A 117 -10.46 7.90 -1.91
CA LEU A 117 -10.37 7.72 -0.47
C LEU A 117 -10.84 9.00 0.22
N PRO A 118 -11.57 8.89 1.35
CA PRO A 118 -12.04 10.06 2.08
C PRO A 118 -10.87 10.92 2.57
N GLU A 119 -11.14 12.21 2.73
CA GLU A 119 -10.22 13.13 3.40
C GLU A 119 -10.20 12.84 4.91
N LEU A 120 -9.03 13.00 5.52
CA LEU A 120 -8.89 12.83 6.96
C LEU A 120 -9.57 14.01 7.66
N PRO A 121 -10.37 13.76 8.72
CA PRO A 121 -10.94 14.84 9.52
C PRO A 121 -9.85 15.59 10.29
N ASP A 122 -10.20 16.77 10.80
CA ASP A 122 -9.32 17.56 11.64
C ASP A 122 -8.88 16.81 12.91
N SER A 123 -7.65 17.06 13.34
CA SER A 123 -7.11 16.44 14.55
C SER A 123 -7.89 16.88 15.79
N THR A 124 -8.44 15.92 16.53
CA THR A 124 -9.13 16.18 17.81
C THR A 124 -8.18 16.16 19.00
N GLY A 125 -7.01 15.53 18.88
CA GLY A 125 -6.04 15.38 19.97
C GLY A 125 -4.91 14.40 19.66
N THR A 126 -3.99 14.22 20.61
CA THR A 126 -2.85 13.30 20.49
C THR A 126 -2.64 12.49 21.78
N VAL A 127 -2.09 11.30 21.63
CA VAL A 127 -1.74 10.37 22.73
C VAL A 127 -0.48 9.60 22.33
N SER A 128 0.28 9.09 23.31
CA SER A 128 1.45 8.26 23.02
C SER A 128 1.03 6.93 22.40
N SER A 129 1.83 6.42 21.46
CA SER A 129 1.51 5.19 20.71
C SER A 129 1.40 3.96 21.60
N ASP A 130 2.27 3.85 22.61
CA ASP A 130 2.28 2.78 23.62
C ASP A 130 1.03 2.82 24.52
N THR A 131 0.61 4.02 24.94
CA THR A 131 -0.62 4.20 25.73
C THR A 131 -1.83 3.82 24.91
N PHE A 132 -1.92 4.28 23.66
CA PHE A 132 -3.04 3.97 22.78
C PHE A 132 -3.14 2.46 22.49
N ALA A 133 -2.03 1.83 22.13
CA ALA A 133 -1.98 0.39 21.87
C ALA A 133 -2.40 -0.43 23.11
N THR A 134 -1.90 -0.05 24.29
CA THR A 134 -2.24 -0.71 25.55
C THR A 134 -3.73 -0.56 25.87
N ALA A 135 -4.26 0.65 25.79
CA ALA A 135 -5.66 0.93 26.10
C ALA A 135 -6.61 0.17 25.14
N VAL A 136 -6.35 0.20 23.83
CA VAL A 136 -7.15 -0.53 22.84
C VAL A 136 -7.09 -2.04 23.10
N ALA A 137 -5.91 -2.60 23.36
CA ALA A 137 -5.74 -4.03 23.62
C ALA A 137 -6.50 -4.51 24.87
N GLN A 138 -6.59 -3.67 25.91
CA GLN A 138 -7.31 -4.00 27.15
C GLN A 138 -8.83 -4.10 26.95
N VAL A 139 -9.41 -3.31 26.06
CA VAL A 139 -10.88 -3.22 25.90
C VAL A 139 -11.41 -3.93 24.67
N ALA A 140 -10.64 -4.05 23.59
CA ALA A 140 -11.08 -4.67 22.33
C ALA A 140 -11.50 -6.14 22.51
N ILE A 141 -10.94 -6.85 23.50
CA ILE A 141 -11.32 -8.23 23.83
C ILE A 141 -12.78 -8.36 24.31
N ALA A 142 -13.35 -7.28 24.85
CA ALA A 142 -14.74 -7.25 25.34
C ALA A 142 -15.75 -6.81 24.26
N ALA A 143 -15.28 -6.39 23.08
CA ALA A 143 -16.17 -6.03 21.98
C ALA A 143 -16.89 -7.28 21.44
N GLY A 144 -18.19 -7.15 21.19
CA GLY A 144 -18.97 -8.16 20.49
C GLY A 144 -18.38 -8.42 19.09
N ARG A 145 -18.41 -9.68 18.66
CA ARG A 145 -17.95 -10.11 17.32
C ARG A 145 -19.09 -10.64 16.46
N ASP A 146 -20.32 -10.51 16.94
CA ASP A 146 -21.50 -10.95 16.22
C ASP A 146 -21.95 -9.78 15.34
N ASP A 147 -22.03 -10.02 14.03
CA ASP A 147 -22.51 -9.05 13.04
C ASP A 147 -24.05 -9.13 12.87
N SER A 148 -24.75 -9.68 13.87
CA SER A 148 -26.18 -10.01 13.87
C SER A 148 -27.11 -8.80 13.85
#